data_AF-A0A453S826-F1
#
_entry.id   AF-A0A453S826-F1
#
_cell.length_a   1.000
_cell.length_b   1.000
_cell.length_c   1.000
_cell.angle_alpha   90.00
_cell.angle_beta   90.00
_cell.angle_gamma   90.00
#
_symmetry.space_group_name_H-M   'P 1'
#
loop_
_entity.id
_entity.type
_entity.pdbx_description
1 polymer ?
#
loop_
_entity_poly.entity_id
_entity_poly.type
_entity_poly.pdbx_seq_one_letter_code
_entity_poly.pdbx_strand_id
1 'polypeptide(L)'
;MVEAVGTYPRRGAAADTGMRVAPEEVQMGETFILSETIKDLMTLRSQLYSAAEYFELAYMQEDGKQAVVSNLKEYAVKALVNTVDHLGSISFKVSSLVGQRFDEVAEANLRVSCIQQRTQASQACMNKEGLTQQSLVITAPKYHKRYILPGK
;
A
#
# COMPACT_ATOMS: atom_id res chain seq x y z
N MET A 1 48.75 -27.65 13.24
CA MET A 1 48.31 -28.19 14.54
C MET A 1 47.93 -27.01 15.42
N VAL A 2 46.66 -26.59 15.42
CA VAL A 2 45.82 -26.10 16.55
C VAL A 2 44.39 -26.04 15.99
N GLU A 3 43.44 -26.61 16.74
CA GLU A 3 42.02 -26.80 16.43
C GLU A 3 41.19 -25.51 16.43
N ALA A 4 39.99 -25.57 15.81
CA ALA A 4 38.78 -25.06 16.45
C ALA A 4 37.53 -25.72 15.82
N VAL A 5 37.02 -26.74 16.51
CA VAL A 5 35.66 -27.25 16.41
C VAL A 5 34.71 -26.16 16.92
N GLY A 6 33.69 -25.84 16.13
CA GLY A 6 32.63 -24.89 16.50
C GLY A 6 31.29 -25.35 15.93
N THR A 7 30.65 -26.28 16.63
CA THR A 7 29.30 -26.79 16.36
C THR A 7 28.28 -25.69 16.63
N TYR A 8 27.55 -25.24 15.60
CA TYR A 8 26.42 -24.33 15.79
C TYR A 8 25.13 -25.11 16.06
N PRO A 9 24.37 -24.81 17.12
CA PRO A 9 23.11 -25.48 17.39
C PRO A 9 22.02 -24.98 16.44
N ARG A 10 21.33 -25.94 15.82
CA ARG A 10 20.12 -25.77 15.02
C ARG A 10 18.98 -25.29 15.96
N ARG A 11 18.77 -23.97 16.04
CA ARG A 11 17.64 -23.40 16.78
C ARG A 11 16.35 -23.68 15.99
N GLY A 12 15.44 -24.40 16.64
CA GLY A 12 14.21 -24.94 16.07
C GLY A 12 13.35 -23.88 15.39
N ALA A 13 12.81 -24.27 14.22
CA ALA A 13 11.65 -23.65 13.63
C ALA A 13 10.45 -23.97 14.51
N ALA A 14 10.11 -23.06 15.42
CA ALA A 14 8.81 -23.04 16.04
C ALA A 14 7.78 -22.63 14.98
N ALA A 15 6.71 -23.40 14.93
CA ALA A 15 5.58 -23.20 14.05
C ALA A 15 5.01 -21.78 14.20
N ASP A 16 5.10 -20.98 13.14
CA ASP A 16 4.22 -19.85 12.94
C ASP A 16 3.03 -20.36 12.11
N THR A 17 2.10 -21.02 12.79
CA THR A 17 0.77 -21.32 12.25
C THR A 17 -0.08 -20.04 12.33
N GLY A 18 0.42 -18.95 11.76
CA GLY A 18 -0.40 -17.82 11.40
C GLY A 18 -0.97 -18.13 10.02
N MET A 19 -2.26 -18.44 9.94
CA MET A 19 -2.98 -18.51 8.67
C MET A 19 -2.87 -17.12 8.02
N ARG A 20 -1.84 -16.95 7.18
CA ARG A 20 -1.58 -15.73 6.45
C ARG A 20 -2.55 -15.76 5.28
N VAL A 21 -3.78 -15.32 5.54
CA VAL A 21 -4.76 -15.02 4.48
C VAL A 21 -4.00 -14.19 3.45
N ALA A 22 -4.00 -14.66 2.20
CA ALA A 22 -3.16 -14.04 1.19
C ALA A 22 -3.57 -12.55 1.07
N PRO A 23 -2.62 -11.62 0.90
CA PRO A 23 -2.97 -10.20 0.75
C PRO A 23 -3.96 -9.97 -0.40
N GLU A 24 -3.91 -10.83 -1.43
CA GLU A 24 -4.88 -10.82 -2.53
C GLU A 24 -6.31 -11.22 -2.12
N GLU A 25 -6.48 -12.13 -1.16
CA GLU A 25 -7.79 -12.59 -0.68
C GLU A 25 -8.49 -11.52 0.18
N VAL A 26 -7.74 -10.84 1.06
CA VAL A 26 -8.28 -9.71 1.88
C VAL A 26 -8.69 -8.56 0.97
N GLN A 27 -7.90 -8.31 -0.06
CA GLN A 27 -8.04 -7.19 -0.98
C GLN A 27 -9.17 -7.37 -2.01
N MET A 28 -9.37 -8.60 -2.48
CA MET A 28 -10.57 -8.97 -3.23
C MET A 28 -11.83 -8.75 -2.37
N GLY A 29 -11.72 -9.05 -1.06
CA GLY A 29 -12.78 -8.80 -0.08
C GLY A 29 -13.14 -7.32 0.06
N GLU A 30 -12.16 -6.44 0.30
CA GLU A 30 -12.44 -5.02 0.53
C GLU A 30 -13.04 -4.31 -0.68
N THR A 31 -12.54 -4.61 -1.88
CA THR A 31 -13.09 -4.06 -3.13
C THR A 31 -14.50 -4.55 -3.41
N PHE A 32 -14.78 -5.83 -3.13
CA PHE A 32 -16.13 -6.39 -3.23
C PHE A 32 -17.10 -5.71 -2.25
N ILE A 33 -16.69 -5.53 -0.99
CA ILE A 33 -17.51 -4.87 0.03
C ILE A 33 -17.80 -3.41 -0.33
N LEU A 34 -16.83 -2.68 -0.89
CA LEU A 34 -17.07 -1.33 -1.42
C LEU A 34 -18.12 -1.35 -2.54
N SER A 35 -18.00 -2.28 -3.49
CA SER A 35 -18.97 -2.43 -4.58
C SER A 35 -20.39 -2.67 -4.06
N GLU A 36 -20.56 -3.57 -3.09
CA GLU A 36 -21.87 -3.83 -2.49
C GLU A 36 -22.45 -2.58 -1.82
N THR A 37 -21.64 -1.82 -1.06
CA THR A 37 -22.15 -0.56 -0.46
C THR A 37 -22.56 0.51 -1.47
N ILE A 38 -21.87 0.59 -2.62
CA ILE A 38 -22.28 1.49 -3.70
C ILE A 38 -23.61 1.01 -4.29
N LYS A 39 -23.79 -0.30 -4.42
CA LYS A 39 -25.03 -0.91 -4.92
C LYS A 39 -26.22 -0.64 -3.99
N ASP A 40 -26.00 -0.68 -2.68
CA ASP A 40 -27.00 -0.31 -1.67
C ASP A 40 -27.40 1.17 -1.81
N LEU A 41 -26.44 2.07 -1.98
CA LEU A 41 -26.72 3.49 -2.22
C LEU A 41 -27.51 3.71 -3.52
N MET A 42 -27.19 2.97 -4.59
CA MET A 42 -27.93 3.03 -5.85
C MET A 42 -29.36 2.50 -5.72
N THR A 43 -29.57 1.52 -4.83
CA THR A 43 -30.90 1.02 -4.49
C THR A 43 -31.69 2.04 -3.69
N LEU A 44 -31.08 2.66 -2.68
CA LEU A 44 -31.68 3.75 -1.92
C LEU A 44 -32.12 4.90 -2.84
N ARG A 45 -31.27 5.30 -3.80
CA ARG A 45 -31.62 6.32 -4.80
C ARG A 45 -32.94 5.97 -5.52
N SER A 46 -33.08 4.75 -6.02
CA SER A 46 -34.30 4.32 -6.70
C SER A 46 -35.52 4.36 -5.78
N GLN A 47 -35.37 3.93 -4.53
CA GLN A 47 -36.44 3.99 -3.52
C GLN A 47 -36.88 5.43 -3.24
N LEU A 48 -35.95 6.39 -3.17
CA LEU A 48 -36.26 7.80 -2.96
C LEU A 48 -37.06 8.39 -4.11
N TYR A 49 -36.77 8.03 -5.35
CA TYR A 49 -37.57 8.45 -6.50
C TYR A 49 -39.00 7.89 -6.44
N SER A 50 -39.15 6.59 -6.13
CA SER A 50 -40.48 5.98 -5.98
C SER A 50 -41.27 6.59 -4.81
N ALA A 51 -40.61 6.92 -3.71
CA ALA A 51 -41.25 7.59 -2.59
C ALA A 51 -41.69 9.02 -2.95
N ALA A 52 -40.87 9.76 -3.71
CA ALA A 52 -41.21 11.09 -4.18
C ALA A 52 -42.46 11.07 -5.09
N GLU A 53 -42.52 10.14 -6.04
CA GLU A 53 -43.69 9.92 -6.90
C GLU A 53 -44.92 9.56 -6.06
N TYR A 54 -44.78 8.66 -5.08
CA TYR A 54 -45.86 8.32 -4.16
C TYR A 54 -46.41 9.54 -3.41
N PHE A 55 -45.52 10.38 -2.84
CA PHE A 55 -45.94 11.57 -2.10
C PHE A 55 -46.59 12.62 -3.01
N GLU A 56 -46.16 12.72 -4.27
CA GLU A 56 -46.81 13.58 -5.27
C GLU A 56 -48.25 13.11 -5.56
N LEU A 57 -48.45 11.83 -5.88
CA LEU A 57 -49.78 11.28 -6.11
C LEU A 57 -50.68 11.40 -4.87
N ALA A 58 -50.17 11.05 -3.70
CA ALA A 58 -50.90 11.17 -2.44
C ALA A 58 -51.31 12.62 -2.15
N TYR A 59 -50.42 13.58 -2.41
CA TYR A 59 -50.74 14.99 -2.24
C TYR A 59 -51.80 15.49 -3.23
N MET A 60 -51.93 14.88 -4.42
CA MET A 60 -52.99 15.25 -5.37
C MET A 60 -54.34 14.60 -5.02
N GLN A 61 -54.34 13.31 -4.64
CA GLN A 61 -55.56 12.51 -4.51
C GLN A 61 -56.20 12.50 -3.11
N GLU A 62 -55.41 12.60 -2.04
CA GLU A 62 -55.93 12.47 -0.67
C GLU A 62 -56.45 13.81 -0.13
N ASP A 63 -57.61 13.83 0.54
CA ASP A 63 -58.15 15.05 1.16
C ASP A 63 -57.32 15.51 2.37
N GLY A 64 -56.63 14.57 3.03
CA GLY A 64 -55.80 14.80 4.22
C GLY A 64 -54.44 15.45 3.97
N LYS A 65 -54.39 16.59 3.24
CA LYS A 65 -53.12 17.22 2.79
C LYS A 65 -52.11 17.47 3.92
N GLN A 66 -52.57 17.91 5.10
CA GLN A 66 -51.68 18.17 6.24
C GLN A 66 -50.97 16.91 6.74
N ALA A 67 -51.67 15.76 6.75
CA ALA A 67 -51.08 14.49 7.13
C ALA A 67 -50.04 14.03 6.10
N VAL A 68 -50.34 14.17 4.80
CA VAL A 68 -49.40 13.86 3.71
C VAL A 68 -48.13 14.70 3.83
N VAL A 69 -48.26 16.02 4.07
CA VAL A 69 -47.12 16.93 4.25
C VAL A 69 -46.30 16.59 5.49
N SER A 70 -46.94 16.21 6.61
CA SER A 70 -46.23 15.78 7.82
C SER A 70 -45.40 14.53 7.56
N ASN A 71 -46.00 13.52 6.93
CA ASN A 71 -45.32 12.26 6.58
C ASN A 71 -44.17 12.49 5.60
N LEU A 72 -44.35 13.36 4.61
CA LEU A 72 -43.30 13.74 3.67
C LEU A 72 -42.11 14.39 4.38
N LYS A 73 -42.36 15.29 5.34
CA LYS A 73 -41.28 15.92 6.12
C LYS A 73 -40.49 14.89 6.93
N GLU A 74 -41.19 13.99 7.62
CA GLU A 74 -40.53 12.92 8.39
C GLU A 74 -39.72 12.00 7.47
N TYR A 75 -40.27 11.64 6.31
CA TYR A 75 -39.57 10.82 5.34
C TYR A 75 -38.34 11.54 4.76
N ALA A 76 -38.45 12.82 4.42
CA ALA A 76 -37.35 13.61 3.90
C ALA A 76 -36.18 13.69 4.89
N VAL A 77 -36.46 13.87 6.18
CA VAL A 77 -35.42 13.84 7.22
C VAL A 77 -34.75 12.48 7.28
N LYS A 78 -35.52 11.38 7.30
CA LYS A 78 -34.96 10.01 7.31
C LYS A 78 -34.15 9.70 6.05
N ALA A 79 -34.63 10.11 4.88
CA ALA A 79 -33.96 9.94 3.60
C ALA A 79 -32.61 10.66 3.56
N LEU A 80 -32.55 11.89 4.08
CA LEU A 80 -31.31 12.65 4.19
C LEU A 80 -30.31 11.97 5.13
N VAL A 81 -30.73 11.58 6.33
CA VAL A 81 -29.87 10.89 7.30
C VAL A 81 -29.33 9.59 6.71
N ASN A 82 -30.19 8.76 6.10
CA ASN A 82 -29.77 7.50 5.48
C ASN A 82 -28.77 7.72 4.34
N THR A 83 -29.01 8.72 3.50
CA THR A 83 -28.10 9.03 2.38
C THR A 83 -26.72 9.48 2.89
N VAL A 84 -26.70 10.36 3.90
CA VAL A 84 -25.45 10.82 4.53
C VAL A 84 -24.71 9.66 5.20
N ASP A 85 -25.42 8.75 5.88
CA ASP A 85 -24.84 7.56 6.49
C ASP A 85 -24.18 6.63 5.46
N HIS A 86 -24.89 6.30 4.36
CA HIS A 86 -24.32 5.49 3.28
C HIS A 86 -23.10 6.16 2.64
N LEU A 87 -23.15 7.47 2.39
CA LEU A 87 -22.00 8.22 1.85
C LEU A 87 -20.81 8.21 2.83
N GLY A 88 -21.06 8.34 4.14
CA GLY A 88 -20.05 8.23 5.18
C GLY A 88 -19.37 6.86 5.18
N SER A 89 -20.15 5.78 5.09
CA SER A 89 -19.65 4.41 5.01
C SER A 89 -18.79 4.17 3.76
N ILE A 90 -19.25 4.65 2.59
CA ILE A 90 -18.50 4.57 1.34
C ILE A 90 -17.18 5.36 1.44
N SER A 91 -17.23 6.59 1.98
CA SER A 91 -16.04 7.43 2.17
C SER A 91 -15.00 6.76 3.06
N PHE A 92 -15.44 6.16 4.17
CA PHE A 92 -14.58 5.40 5.06
C PHE A 92 -13.93 4.20 4.35
N LYS A 93 -14.73 3.40 3.62
CA LYS A 93 -14.23 2.22 2.88
C LYS A 93 -13.23 2.59 1.80
N VAL A 94 -13.51 3.64 1.02
CA VAL A 94 -12.57 4.16 0.00
C VAL A 94 -11.27 4.61 0.65
N SER A 95 -11.35 5.34 1.76
CA SER A 95 -10.16 5.82 2.48
C SER A 95 -9.32 4.66 3.01
N SER A 96 -9.96 3.62 3.54
CA SER A 96 -9.29 2.38 3.99
C SER A 96 -8.58 1.68 2.84
N LEU A 97 -9.28 1.44 1.73
CA LEU A 97 -8.72 0.76 0.57
C LEU A 97 -7.53 1.53 -0.02
N VAL A 98 -7.66 2.85 -0.14
CA VAL A 98 -6.57 3.72 -0.61
C VAL A 98 -5.38 3.69 0.35
N GLY A 99 -5.63 3.75 1.67
CA GLY A 99 -4.59 3.61 2.70
C GLY A 99 -3.80 2.32 2.55
N GLN A 100 -4.49 1.18 2.41
CA GLN A 100 -3.85 -0.11 2.18
C GLN A 100 -2.95 -0.11 0.93
N ARG A 101 -3.42 0.49 -0.18
CA ARG A 101 -2.60 0.60 -1.40
C ARG A 101 -1.37 1.46 -1.22
N PHE A 102 -1.47 2.55 -0.46
CA PHE A 102 -0.31 3.39 -0.17
C PHE A 102 0.75 2.62 0.65
N ASP A 103 0.33 1.83 1.63
CA ASP A 103 1.24 1.00 2.43
C ASP A 103 1.95 -0.06 1.56
N GLU A 104 1.21 -0.74 0.68
CA GLU A 104 1.78 -1.70 -0.28
C GLU A 104 2.81 -1.06 -1.22
N VAL A 105 2.50 0.14 -1.74
CA VAL A 105 3.41 0.90 -2.59
C VAL A 105 4.64 1.36 -1.82
N ALA A 106 4.49 1.77 -0.56
CA ALA A 106 5.61 2.15 0.29
C ALA A 106 6.55 0.96 0.54
N GLU A 107 6.01 -0.22 0.84
CA GLU A 107 6.79 -1.44 1.01
C GLU A 107 7.52 -1.84 -0.29
N ALA A 108 6.84 -1.77 -1.43
CA ALA A 108 7.45 -2.03 -2.73
C ALA A 108 8.60 -1.05 -3.03
N ASN A 109 8.40 0.25 -2.78
CA ASN A 109 9.42 1.28 -2.97
C ASN A 109 10.64 1.06 -2.08
N LEU A 110 10.46 0.62 -0.83
CA LEU A 110 11.57 0.25 0.06
C LEU A 110 12.37 -0.92 -0.50
N ARG A 111 11.70 -1.96 -1.01
CA ARG A 111 12.36 -3.11 -1.66
C ARG A 111 13.13 -2.68 -2.90
N VAL A 112 12.55 -1.85 -3.76
CA VAL A 112 13.21 -1.29 -4.95
C VAL A 112 14.45 -0.47 -4.55
N SER A 113 14.32 0.38 -3.54
CA SER A 113 15.44 1.20 -3.03
C SER A 113 16.60 0.34 -2.51
N CYS A 114 16.29 -0.72 -1.77
CA CYS A 114 17.30 -1.68 -1.30
C CYS A 114 18.01 -2.39 -2.46
N ILE A 115 17.27 -2.83 -3.47
CA ILE A 115 17.85 -3.44 -4.68
C ILE A 115 18.76 -2.42 -5.39
N GLN A 116 18.30 -1.19 -5.58
CA GLN A 116 19.08 -0.13 -6.21
C GLN A 116 20.40 0.13 -5.46
N GLN A 117 20.36 0.25 -4.13
CA GLN A 117 21.54 0.44 -3.30
C GLN A 117 22.54 -0.72 -3.43
N ARG A 118 22.05 -1.97 -3.39
CA ARG A 118 22.89 -3.16 -3.56
C ARG A 118 23.54 -3.22 -4.94
N THR A 119 22.79 -2.90 -5.99
CA THR A 119 23.31 -2.84 -7.36
C THR A 119 24.39 -1.77 -7.49
N GLN A 120 24.17 -0.58 -6.94
CA GLN A 120 25.15 0.51 -6.94
C GLN A 120 26.42 0.13 -6.17
N ALA A 121 26.28 -0.49 -5.00
CA ALA A 121 27.41 -0.96 -4.20
C ALA A 121 28.22 -2.04 -4.96
N SER A 122 27.54 -2.99 -5.59
CA SER A 122 28.17 -4.02 -6.43
C SER A 122 28.96 -3.41 -7.58
N GLN A 123 28.38 -2.45 -8.30
CA GLN A 123 29.06 -1.74 -9.38
C GLN A 123 30.29 -0.97 -8.89
N ALA A 124 30.17 -0.30 -7.75
CA ALA A 124 31.30 0.43 -7.15
C ALA A 124 32.45 -0.52 -6.78
N CYS A 125 32.14 -1.69 -6.21
CA CYS A 125 33.12 -2.73 -5.92
C CYS A 125 33.81 -3.24 -7.20
N MET A 126 33.04 -3.58 -8.24
CA MET A 126 33.58 -4.03 -9.52
C MET A 126 34.50 -2.98 -10.17
N ASN A 127 34.10 -1.72 -10.16
CA ASN A 127 34.92 -0.63 -10.70
C ASN A 127 36.25 -0.49 -9.94
N LYS A 128 36.21 -0.54 -8.60
CA LYS A 128 37.41 -0.46 -7.76
C LYS A 128 38.37 -1.62 -8.01
N GLU A 129 37.84 -2.83 -8.15
CA GLU A 129 38.64 -4.02 -8.44
C GLU A 129 39.28 -3.94 -9.82
N GLY A 130 38.52 -3.52 -10.84
CA GLY A 130 39.04 -3.30 -12.20
C GLY A 130 40.18 -2.29 -12.24
N LEU A 131 40.06 -1.16 -11.54
CA LEU A 131 41.14 -0.17 -11.43
C LEU A 131 42.38 -0.73 -10.71
N THR A 132 42.17 -1.54 -9.67
CA THR A 132 43.27 -2.18 -8.92
C THR A 132 44.04 -3.15 -9.82
N GLN A 133 43.33 -3.98 -10.60
CA GLN A 133 43.96 -4.89 -11.56
C GLN A 133 44.74 -4.12 -12.63
N GLN A 134 44.17 -3.03 -13.18
CA GLN A 134 44.87 -2.21 -14.17
C GLN A 134 46.17 -1.61 -13.59
N SER A 135 46.15 -1.13 -12.34
CA SER A 135 47.33 -0.58 -11.68
C SER A 135 48.43 -1.63 -11.44
N LEU A 136 48.08 -2.89 -11.16
CA LEU A 136 49.04 -3.96 -10.91
C LEU A 136 49.79 -4.40 -12.18
N VAL A 137 49.15 -4.29 -13.35
CA VAL A 137 49.78 -4.60 -14.66
C VAL A 137 50.83 -3.55 -15.04
N ILE A 138 50.71 -2.32 -14.54
CA ILE A 138 51.68 -1.25 -14.79
C ILE A 138 52.92 -1.51 -13.92
N THR A 139 53.98 -2.04 -14.54
CA THR A 139 55.27 -2.22 -13.87
C THR A 139 55.91 -0.85 -13.61
N ALA A 140 55.75 -0.30 -12.41
CA ALA A 140 56.41 0.94 -12.03
C ALA A 140 57.89 0.68 -11.72
N PRO A 141 58.84 1.30 -12.46
CA PRO A 141 60.26 1.12 -12.19
C PRO A 141 60.63 1.69 -10.81
N LYS A 142 61.23 0.85 -9.96
CA LYS A 142 61.77 1.27 -8.66
C LYS A 142 63.15 1.93 -8.86
N TYR A 143 63.16 3.25 -9.01
CA TYR A 143 64.41 4.00 -9.00
C TYR A 143 64.92 4.20 -7.56
N HIS A 144 66.16 3.79 -7.30
CA HIS A 144 66.84 4.07 -6.04
C HIS A 144 67.72 5.31 -6.23
N LYS A 145 67.56 6.32 -5.36
CA LYS A 145 68.45 7.49 -5.36
C LYS A 145 69.86 7.05 -4.96
N ARG A 146 70.79 7.03 -5.91
CA ARG A 146 72.22 6.90 -5.64
C ARG A 146 72.82 8.29 -5.56
N TYR A 147 73.22 8.72 -4.37
CA TYR A 147 74.03 9.93 -4.22
C TYR A 147 75.47 9.56 -4.58
N ILE A 148 75.95 10.09 -5.71
CA ILE A 148 77.37 9.99 -6.09
C ILE A 148 78.07 11.16 -5.39
N LEU A 149 78.95 10.84 -4.44
CA LEU A 149 79.82 11.84 -3.82
C LEU A 149 80.98 12.13 -4.80
N PRO A 150 81.25 13.39 -5.16
CA PRO A 150 82.40 13.75 -5.99
C PRO A 150 83.69 13.37 -5.27
N GLY A 151 84.55 12.58 -5.94
CA GLY A 151 85.90 12.28 -5.47
C GLY A 151 86.76 13.53 -5.47
N LYS A 152 87.64 13.64 -4.45
CA LYS A 152 88.63 14.72 -4.32
C LYS A 152 89.66 14.72 -5.45
#